data_AF-A0A0X8GP61-F1
#
_entry.id   AF-A0A0X8GP61-F1
#
_cell.length_a   1.000
_cell.length_b   1.000
_cell.length_c   1.000
_cell.angle_alpha   90.00
_cell.angle_beta   90.00
_cell.angle_gamma   90.00
#
_symmetry.space_group_name_H-M   'P 1'
#
loop_
_entity.id
_entity.type
_entity.pdbx_description
1 polymer ?
#
loop_
_entity_poly.entity_id
_entity_poly.type
_entity_poly.pdbx_seq_one_letter_code
_entity_poly.pdbx_strand_id
1 'polypeptide(L)'
;MATEIERKFLLSSDDWRKEVRQSSRIAQGYLSSDPERVVRVRLRGTQGFITIKGKTAGIERLEFEYEIPVADAEALLKLCPNTLDKTRYLIDFAGYTWEIDEFHGENAPLIIAELELPSSDAAYTKPAWLGEEVSNDSRYFNSYLSEHCYSTW
;
A
#
# COMPACT_ATOMS: atom_id res chain seq x y z
N MET A 1 13.69 15.61 9.52
CA MET A 1 13.44 14.37 8.76
C MET A 1 11.98 14.42 8.31
N ALA A 2 11.65 13.99 7.10
CA ALA A 2 10.31 14.14 6.57
C ALA A 2 9.39 13.07 7.16
N THR A 3 8.32 13.48 7.83
CA THR A 3 7.21 12.59 8.19
C THR A 3 6.42 12.29 6.92
N GLU A 4 6.22 11.01 6.59
CA GLU A 4 5.29 10.62 5.52
C GLU A 4 3.85 10.89 5.98
N ILE A 5 3.14 11.75 5.24
CA ILE A 5 1.72 12.02 5.45
C ILE A 5 0.95 11.36 4.32
N GLU A 6 0.17 10.33 4.64
CA GLU A 6 -0.60 9.56 3.68
C GLU A 6 -2.09 9.62 4.03
N ARG A 7 -2.93 9.82 3.01
CA ARG A 7 -4.39 9.74 3.14
C ARG A 7 -4.93 8.59 2.30
N LYS A 8 -5.92 7.88 2.81
CA LYS A 8 -6.55 6.73 2.15
C LYS A 8 -8.03 6.96 1.94
N PHE A 9 -8.54 6.54 0.79
CA PHE A 9 -9.92 6.72 0.40
C PHE A 9 -10.47 5.47 -0.28
N LEU A 10 -11.76 5.21 -0.09
CA LEU A 10 -12.53 4.34 -0.97
C LEU A 10 -12.84 5.07 -2.28
N LEU A 11 -13.24 4.31 -3.29
CA LEU A 11 -13.60 4.83 -4.61
C LEU A 11 -15.12 4.95 -4.70
N SER A 12 -15.61 6.06 -5.25
CA SER A 12 -17.05 6.31 -5.44
C SER A 12 -17.55 5.84 -6.82
N SER A 13 -16.66 5.67 -7.80
CA SER A 13 -16.95 5.12 -9.13
C SER A 13 -15.71 4.47 -9.75
N ASP A 14 -15.89 3.74 -10.85
CA ASP A 14 -14.81 3.17 -11.67
C ASP A 14 -14.19 4.16 -12.69
N ASP A 15 -14.58 5.44 -12.66
CA ASP A 15 -14.13 6.42 -13.66
C ASP A 15 -12.61 6.66 -13.63
N TRP A 16 -11.97 6.44 -12.47
CA TRP A 16 -10.52 6.52 -12.29
C TRP A 16 -9.75 5.66 -13.30
N ARG A 17 -10.33 4.55 -13.78
CA ARG A 17 -9.68 3.65 -14.75
C ARG A 17 -9.32 4.33 -16.06
N LYS A 18 -10.06 5.37 -16.44
CA LYS A 18 -9.81 6.15 -17.67
C LYS A 18 -8.61 7.09 -17.54
N GLU A 19 -8.18 7.38 -16.32
CA GLU A 19 -7.12 8.33 -15.98
C GLU A 19 -5.80 7.64 -15.64
N VAL A 20 -5.77 6.30 -15.65
CA VAL A 20 -4.58 5.50 -15.35
C VAL A 20 -3.47 5.77 -16.37
N ARG A 21 -2.30 6.19 -15.88
CA ARG A 21 -1.10 6.34 -16.71
C ARG A 21 -0.16 5.14 -16.66
N GLN A 22 -0.14 4.42 -15.54
CA GLN A 22 0.78 3.32 -15.32
C GLN A 22 0.15 2.32 -14.34
N SER A 23 0.51 1.05 -14.45
CA SER A 23 0.16 0.04 -13.47
C SER A 23 1.33 -0.89 -13.17
N SER A 24 1.32 -1.47 -11.98
CA SER A 24 2.25 -2.54 -11.61
C SER A 24 1.56 -3.50 -10.65
N ARG A 25 1.74 -4.81 -10.88
CA ARG A 25 1.31 -5.82 -9.91
C ARG A 25 2.27 -5.82 -8.73
N ILE A 26 1.73 -5.89 -7.53
CA ILE A 26 2.46 -5.92 -6.29
C ILE A 26 2.01 -7.15 -5.50
N ALA A 27 2.96 -8.04 -5.21
CA ALA A 27 2.80 -9.08 -4.21
C ALA A 27 3.65 -8.71 -3.00
N GLN A 28 3.08 -8.78 -1.79
CA GLN A 28 3.83 -8.47 -0.57
C GLN A 28 3.40 -9.37 0.59
N GLY A 29 4.32 -9.65 1.49
CA GLY A 29 4.06 -10.45 2.68
C GLY A 29 5.00 -10.05 3.81
N TYR A 30 4.65 -10.48 5.02
CA TYR A 30 5.41 -10.16 6.22
C TYR A 30 6.07 -11.43 6.75
N LEU A 31 7.42 -11.46 6.73
CA LEU A 31 8.20 -12.49 7.42
C LEU A 31 8.16 -12.28 8.94
N SER A 32 7.96 -11.04 9.37
CA SER A 32 7.65 -10.69 10.75
C SER A 32 6.71 -9.48 10.78
N SER A 33 5.61 -9.59 11.53
CA SER A 33 4.69 -8.49 11.84
C SER A 33 4.87 -7.97 13.28
N ASP A 34 5.94 -8.36 13.97
CA ASP A 34 6.26 -7.88 15.32
C ASP A 34 6.43 -6.35 15.31
N PRO A 35 5.67 -5.58 16.11
CA PRO A 35 5.74 -4.12 16.12
C PRO A 35 7.12 -3.56 16.44
N GLU A 36 8.00 -4.31 17.10
CA GLU A 36 9.36 -3.87 17.37
C GLU A 36 10.31 -4.07 16.18
N ARG A 37 9.96 -4.94 15.22
CA ARG A 37 10.82 -5.41 14.11
C ARG A 37 10.01 -6.01 12.96
N VAL A 38 9.36 -5.16 12.18
CA VAL A 38 8.60 -5.61 11.01
C VAL A 38 9.56 -5.94 9.87
N VAL A 39 9.41 -7.11 9.26
CA VAL A 39 10.14 -7.52 8.06
C VAL A 39 9.14 -7.81 6.96
N ARG A 40 9.13 -6.98 5.92
CA ARG A 40 8.25 -7.10 4.77
C ARG A 40 9.06 -7.45 3.52
N VAL A 41 8.57 -8.41 2.76
CA VAL A 41 9.05 -8.71 1.41
C VAL A 41 8.02 -8.22 0.41
N ARG A 42 8.46 -7.56 -0.65
CA ARG A 42 7.60 -7.00 -1.69
C ARG A 42 8.19 -7.30 -3.06
N LEU A 43 7.38 -7.82 -3.97
CA LEU A 43 7.65 -7.90 -5.39
C LEU A 43 6.76 -6.88 -6.11
N ARG A 44 7.37 -5.91 -6.80
CA ARG A 44 6.67 -4.90 -7.61
C ARG A 44 7.07 -5.08 -9.07
N GLY A 45 6.16 -5.61 -9.88
CA GLY A 45 6.48 -6.01 -11.25
C GLY A 45 7.66 -6.98 -11.28
N THR A 46 8.79 -6.53 -11.83
CA THR A 46 10.03 -7.29 -11.95
C THR A 46 11.12 -6.86 -10.96
N GLN A 47 10.76 -6.20 -9.85
CA GLN A 47 11.69 -5.76 -8.82
C GLN A 47 11.32 -6.36 -7.46
N GLY A 48 12.29 -6.94 -6.77
CA GLY A 48 12.13 -7.49 -5.42
C GLY A 48 12.71 -6.54 -4.38
N PHE A 49 12.05 -6.42 -3.23
CA PHE A 49 12.48 -5.59 -2.11
C PHE A 49 12.30 -6.33 -0.79
N ILE A 50 13.22 -6.09 0.13
CA ILE A 50 13.04 -6.39 1.55
C ILE A 50 13.10 -5.09 2.34
N THR A 51 12.11 -4.89 3.19
CA THR A 51 12.02 -3.73 4.08
C THR A 51 12.06 -4.20 5.53
N ILE A 52 12.95 -3.62 6.32
CA ILE A 52 13.04 -3.84 7.77
C ILE A 52 12.66 -2.54 8.46
N LYS A 53 11.64 -2.59 9.31
CA LYS A 53 11.14 -1.42 10.05
C LYS A 53 11.26 -1.68 11.55
N GLY A 54 11.85 -0.73 12.27
CA GLY A 54 11.90 -0.75 13.73
C GLY A 54 10.59 -0.28 14.36
N LYS A 55 10.56 -0.30 15.70
CA LYS A 55 9.45 0.23 16.49
C LYS A 55 9.09 1.67 16.09
N THR A 56 7.80 1.93 15.93
CA THR A 56 7.28 3.29 15.80
C THR A 56 7.35 4.03 17.14
N ALA A 57 7.97 5.20 17.16
CA ALA A 57 8.00 6.12 18.30
C ALA A 57 7.32 7.44 17.92
N GLY A 58 6.07 7.62 18.33
CA GLY A 58 5.25 8.74 17.86
C GLY A 58 4.91 8.60 16.37
N ILE A 59 5.46 9.48 15.53
CA ILE A 59 5.27 9.50 14.08
C ILE A 59 6.52 9.08 13.29
N GLU A 60 7.58 8.66 13.99
CA GLU A 60 8.85 8.29 13.38
C GLU A 60 9.15 6.81 13.61
N ARG A 61 9.83 6.18 12.65
CA ARG A 61 10.39 4.83 12.77
C ARG A 61 11.66 4.71 11.96
N LEU A 62 12.56 3.82 12.39
CA LEU A 62 13.68 3.40 11.55
C LEU A 62 13.15 2.50 10.43
N GLU A 63 13.58 2.75 9.20
CA GLU A 63 13.20 1.98 8.02
C GLU A 63 14.42 1.78 7.11
N PHE A 64 14.66 0.54 6.73
CA PHE A 64 15.71 0.14 5.80
C PHE A 64 15.06 -0.63 4.67
N GLU A 65 15.24 -0.18 3.42
CA GLU A 65 14.75 -0.88 2.25
C GLU A 65 15.92 -1.23 1.34
N TYR A 66 15.97 -2.48 0.89
CA TYR A 66 16.98 -3.00 -0.01
C TYR A 66 16.31 -3.69 -1.19
N GLU A 67 16.79 -3.41 -2.40
CA GLU A 67 16.45 -4.22 -3.57
C GLU A 67 17.14 -5.59 -3.45
N ILE A 68 16.40 -6.64 -3.74
CA ILE A 68 16.85 -8.03 -3.71
C ILE A 68 16.52 -8.72 -5.04
N PRO A 69 17.21 -9.81 -5.42
CA PRO A 69 16.86 -10.57 -6.60
C PRO A 69 15.39 -11.00 -6.59
N VAL A 70 14.73 -10.94 -7.76
CA VAL A 70 13.32 -11.34 -7.91
C VAL A 70 13.08 -12.77 -7.42
N ALA A 71 13.97 -13.70 -7.77
CA ALA A 71 13.87 -15.09 -7.34
C ALA A 71 13.90 -15.24 -5.81
N ASP A 72 14.70 -14.41 -5.13
CA ASP A 72 14.77 -14.41 -3.66
C ASP A 72 13.48 -13.83 -3.06
N ALA A 73 12.97 -12.73 -3.61
CA ALA A 73 11.68 -12.16 -3.18
C ALA A 73 10.53 -13.16 -3.34
N GLU A 74 10.45 -13.87 -4.48
CA GLU A 74 9.46 -14.92 -4.72
C GLU A 74 9.59 -16.10 -3.75
N ALA A 75 10.82 -16.52 -3.46
CA ALA A 75 11.08 -17.59 -2.50
C ALA A 75 10.69 -17.17 -1.08
N LEU A 76 11.03 -15.96 -0.66
CA LEU A 76 10.69 -15.43 0.65
C LEU A 76 9.19 -15.20 0.82
N LEU A 77 8.48 -14.74 -0.22
CA LEU A 77 7.02 -14.57 -0.17
C LEU A 77 6.29 -15.89 0.13
N LYS A 78 6.82 -17.04 -0.31
CA LYS A 78 6.27 -18.37 0.01
C LYS A 78 6.44 -18.77 1.48
N LEU A 79 7.33 -18.09 2.21
CA LEU A 79 7.53 -18.30 3.65
C LEU A 79 6.63 -17.39 4.50
N CYS A 80 6.04 -16.36 3.91
CA CYS A 80 5.11 -15.48 4.60
C CYS A 80 3.82 -16.25 4.92
N PRO A 81 3.22 -16.06 6.11
CA PRO A 81 1.95 -16.71 6.47
C PRO A 81 0.83 -16.40 5.47
N ASN A 82 0.79 -15.14 5.03
CA ASN A 82 -0.16 -14.62 4.05
C ASN A 82 0.57 -13.70 3.07
N THR A 83 0.03 -13.60 1.85
CA THR A 83 0.51 -12.67 0.82
C THR A 83 -0.63 -11.80 0.34
N LEU A 84 -0.43 -10.49 0.40
CA LEU A 84 -1.27 -9.51 -0.28
C LEU A 84 -0.87 -9.43 -1.74
N ASP A 85 -1.86 -9.52 -2.62
CA ASP A 85 -1.70 -9.35 -4.05
C ASP A 85 -2.64 -8.23 -4.52
N LYS A 86 -2.09 -7.27 -5.26
CA LYS A 86 -2.82 -6.11 -5.76
C LYS A 86 -2.22 -5.61 -7.05
N THR A 87 -3.00 -4.90 -7.86
CA THR A 87 -2.47 -4.05 -8.93
C THR A 87 -2.54 -2.61 -8.48
N ARG A 88 -1.39 -1.95 -8.40
CA ARG A 88 -1.30 -0.51 -8.14
C ARG A 88 -1.33 0.25 -9.46
N TYR A 89 -2.27 1.15 -9.61
CA TYR A 89 -2.39 2.09 -10.72
C TYR A 89 -1.97 3.48 -10.29
N LEU A 90 -1.25 4.19 -11.14
CA LEU A 90 -0.85 5.57 -10.91
C LEU A 90 -1.71 6.50 -11.77
N ILE A 91 -2.23 7.56 -11.16
CA ILE A 91 -2.99 8.62 -11.81
C ILE A 91 -2.36 9.96 -11.41
N ASP A 92 -2.04 10.81 -12.38
CA ASP A 92 -1.61 12.18 -12.08
C ASP A 92 -2.82 13.10 -12.18
N PHE A 93 -3.21 13.73 -11.07
CA PHE A 93 -4.36 14.62 -11.01
C PHE A 93 -4.03 15.87 -10.19
N ALA A 94 -4.26 17.04 -10.79
CA ALA A 94 -4.07 18.35 -10.16
C ALA A 94 -2.70 18.53 -9.46
N GLY A 95 -1.62 18.00 -10.06
CA GLY A 95 -0.25 18.15 -9.55
C GLY A 95 0.18 17.11 -8.52
N TYR A 96 -0.70 16.16 -8.17
CA TYR A 96 -0.39 15.03 -7.30
C TYR A 96 -0.45 13.71 -8.07
N THR A 97 0.33 12.74 -7.62
CA THR A 97 0.20 11.35 -8.06
C THR A 97 -0.63 10.58 -7.04
N TRP A 98 -1.73 10.01 -7.49
CA TRP A 98 -2.58 9.12 -6.74
C TRP A 98 -2.19 7.67 -7.02
N GLU A 99 -2.17 6.85 -5.98
CA GLU A 99 -1.94 5.41 -6.09
C GLU A 99 -3.26 4.68 -5.83
N ILE A 100 -3.82 4.04 -6.85
CA ILE A 100 -5.04 3.24 -6.73
C ILE A 100 -4.65 1.77 -6.62
N ASP A 101 -4.90 1.17 -5.47
CA ASP A 101 -4.68 -0.25 -5.21
C ASP A 101 -5.96 -1.04 -5.40
N GLU A 102 -5.99 -1.87 -6.43
CA GLU A 102 -7.02 -2.87 -6.65
C GLU A 102 -6.53 -4.21 -6.11
N PHE A 103 -7.13 -4.69 -5.03
CA PHE A 103 -6.73 -5.92 -4.35
C PHE A 103 -7.33 -7.17 -5.02
N HIS A 104 -6.54 -8.24 -5.03
CA HIS A 104 -6.88 -9.54 -5.62
C HIS A 104 -7.07 -10.62 -4.54
N GLY A 105 -7.55 -11.78 -4.96
CA GLY A 105 -7.72 -12.95 -4.07
C GLY A 105 -8.74 -12.68 -2.96
N GLU A 106 -8.38 -13.03 -1.72
CA GLU A 106 -9.27 -12.88 -0.54
C GLU A 106 -9.51 -11.42 -0.14
N ASN A 107 -8.72 -10.48 -0.68
CA ASN A 107 -8.94 -9.06 -0.48
C ASN A 107 -9.78 -8.42 -1.59
N ALA A 108 -10.11 -9.15 -2.65
CA ALA A 108 -11.05 -8.65 -3.65
C ALA A 108 -12.47 -8.55 -3.06
N PRO A 109 -13.30 -7.58 -3.50
CA PRO A 109 -13.06 -6.60 -4.56
C PRO A 109 -12.57 -5.24 -4.02
N LEU A 110 -11.81 -5.20 -2.91
CA LEU A 110 -11.39 -3.95 -2.29
C LEU A 110 -10.53 -3.09 -3.23
N ILE A 111 -10.87 -1.81 -3.32
CA ILE A 111 -10.08 -0.81 -4.03
C ILE A 111 -9.87 0.38 -3.09
N ILE A 112 -8.61 0.82 -2.97
CA ILE A 112 -8.21 1.96 -2.13
C ILE A 112 -7.42 2.95 -2.98
N ALA A 113 -7.70 4.23 -2.83
CA ALA A 113 -6.86 5.32 -3.32
C ALA A 113 -5.98 5.85 -2.19
N GLU A 114 -4.67 5.92 -2.40
CA GLU A 114 -3.70 6.51 -1.50
C GLU A 114 -3.13 7.80 -2.12
N LEU A 115 -2.91 8.80 -1.26
CA LEU A 115 -2.28 10.06 -1.62
C LEU A 115 -1.25 10.43 -0.57
N GLU A 116 0.01 10.53 -0.98
CA GLU A 116 1.07 11.12 -0.18
C GLU A 116 1.08 12.64 -0.28
N LEU A 117 1.23 13.30 0.87
CA LEU A 117 1.22 14.75 1.00
C LEU A 117 2.49 15.24 1.71
N PRO A 118 2.95 16.47 1.40
CA PRO A 118 4.11 17.06 2.06
C PRO A 118 3.82 17.49 3.52
N SER A 119 2.55 17.62 3.90
CA SER A 119 2.11 17.95 5.27
C SER A 119 0.64 17.56 5.49
N SER A 120 0.22 17.47 6.75
CA SER A 120 -1.18 17.16 7.12
C SER A 120 -2.20 18.17 6.60
N ASP A 121 -1.77 19.43 6.48
CA ASP A 121 -2.64 20.55 6.10
C ASP A 121 -2.52 20.89 4.61
N ALA A 122 -1.76 20.10 3.85
CA ALA A 122 -1.61 20.30 2.41
C ALA A 122 -2.96 20.16 1.70
N ALA A 123 -3.37 21.23 1.02
CA ALA A 123 -4.58 21.22 0.20
C ALA A 123 -4.33 20.42 -1.09
N TYR A 124 -5.31 19.60 -1.47
CA TYR A 124 -5.34 18.90 -2.76
C TYR A 124 -6.74 18.99 -3.35
N THR A 125 -6.83 18.90 -4.67
CA THR A 125 -8.13 18.83 -5.37
C THR A 125 -8.64 17.40 -5.34
N LYS A 126 -9.90 17.22 -4.93
CA LYS A 126 -10.55 15.91 -4.90
C LYS A 126 -11.01 15.51 -6.31
N PRO A 127 -10.54 14.39 -6.86
CA PRO A 127 -11.12 13.80 -8.07
C PRO A 127 -12.58 13.42 -7.87
N ALA A 128 -13.37 13.39 -8.95
CA ALA A 128 -14.79 13.03 -8.88
C ALA A 128 -15.03 11.57 -8.48
N TRP A 129 -14.09 10.67 -8.81
CA TRP A 129 -14.12 9.25 -8.49
C TRP A 129 -13.70 8.94 -7.04
N LEU A 130 -13.26 9.95 -6.28
CA LEU A 130 -12.83 9.78 -4.89
C LEU A 130 -14.05 9.66 -3.96
N GLY A 131 -14.03 8.67 -3.07
CA GLY A 131 -15.10 8.38 -2.13
C GLY A 131 -14.77 8.76 -0.69
N GLU A 132 -15.24 7.92 0.25
CA GLU A 132 -15.07 8.09 1.68
C GLU A 132 -13.59 8.01 2.08
N GLU A 133 -13.18 8.87 3.01
CA GLU A 133 -11.85 8.81 3.59
C GLU A 133 -11.77 7.80 4.73
N VAL A 134 -10.82 6.87 4.61
CA VAL A 134 -10.59 5.78 5.57
C VAL A 134 -9.18 5.83 6.19
N SER A 135 -8.51 7.00 6.12
CA SER A 135 -7.14 7.21 6.63
C SER A 135 -6.93 6.77 8.09
N ASN A 136 -7.97 6.88 8.93
CA ASN A 136 -7.92 6.55 10.36
C ASN A 136 -8.48 5.16 10.71
N ASP A 137 -8.97 4.41 9.72
CA ASP A 137 -9.49 3.06 9.94
C ASP A 137 -8.40 2.03 9.65
N SER A 138 -7.85 1.46 10.73
CA SER A 138 -6.75 0.50 10.67
C SER A 138 -7.08 -0.76 9.88
N ARG A 139 -8.37 -1.07 9.66
CA ARG A 139 -8.78 -2.22 8.86
C ARG A 139 -8.27 -2.12 7.42
N TYR A 140 -8.22 -0.91 6.86
CA TYR A 140 -7.76 -0.66 5.49
C TYR A 140 -6.22 -0.59 5.35
N PHE A 141 -5.46 -0.89 6.41
CA PHE A 141 -4.00 -0.85 6.33
C PHE A 141 -3.47 -2.18 5.80
N ASN A 142 -2.41 -2.15 4.98
CA ASN A 142 -1.81 -3.37 4.42
C ASN A 142 -1.41 -4.39 5.50
N SER A 143 -0.94 -3.95 6.67
CA SER A 143 -0.63 -4.89 7.77
C SER A 143 -1.88 -5.62 8.28
N TYR A 144 -3.00 -4.91 8.42
CA TYR A 144 -4.25 -5.52 8.85
C TYR A 144 -4.82 -6.43 7.76
N LEU A 145 -4.90 -5.97 6.51
CA LEU A 145 -5.37 -6.76 5.37
C LEU A 145 -4.55 -8.04 5.14
N SER A 146 -3.26 -8.03 5.52
CA SER A 146 -2.41 -9.21 5.42
C SER A 146 -2.70 -10.28 6.47
N GLU A 147 -3.33 -9.92 7.58
CA GLU A 147 -3.70 -10.85 8.66
C GLU A 147 -5.21 -11.15 8.67
N HIS A 148 -6.02 -10.20 8.18
CA HIS A 148 -7.47 -10.20 8.18
C HIS A 148 -7.99 -9.79 6.79
N CYS A 149 -8.13 -10.77 5.92
CA CYS A 149 -8.59 -10.57 4.56
C CYS A 149 -9.95 -9.86 4.50
N TYR A 150 -10.13 -8.96 3.54
CA TYR A 150 -11.36 -8.18 3.35
C TYR A 150 -12.62 -9.05 3.28
N SER A 151 -12.52 -10.25 2.70
CA SER A 151 -13.63 -11.21 2.62
C SER A 151 -14.15 -11.70 3.98
N THR A 152 -13.43 -11.47 5.09
CA THR A 152 -13.79 -11.93 6.44
C THR A 152 -14.23 -10.79 7.37
N TRP A 153 -14.48 -9.60 6.84
CA TRP A 153 -14.84 -8.41 7.63
C TRP A 153 -16.32 -8.39 8.04
#